data_AF-A0A967WBC8-F1
#
_entry.id   AF-A0A967WBC8-F1
#
_cell.length_a   1.000
_cell.length_b   1.000
_cell.length_c   1.000
_cell.angle_alpha   90.00
_cell.angle_beta   90.00
_cell.angle_gamma   90.00
#
_symmetry.space_group_name_H-M   'P 1'
#
loop_
_entity.id
_entity.type
_entity.pdbx_description
1 polymer ?
#
loop_
_entity_poly.entity_id
_entity_poly.type
_entity_poly.pdbx_seq_one_letter_code
_entity_poly.pdbx_strand_id
1 'polypeptide(L)'
;MPLSDELARLYDEAYFKHHLGPHPYERDERWTEFFKTVAVRIRDDIWPQDVMDVGCAIGLLVEQLHLAGVAACGFDVSEYALAQVPGEYRGYCWVGSAAE
;
A
#
# COMPACT_ATOMS: atom_id res chain seq x y z
N MET A 1 -12.43 -18.18 -14.36
CA MET A 1 -11.76 -17.02 -13.72
C MET A 1 -10.88 -17.58 -12.63
N PRO A 2 -9.59 -17.24 -12.58
CA PRO A 2 -8.75 -17.55 -11.43
C PRO A 2 -9.32 -16.91 -10.16
N LEU A 3 -9.07 -17.53 -9.01
CA LEU A 3 -9.58 -17.12 -7.70
C LEU A 3 -9.17 -15.69 -7.32
N SER A 4 -8.04 -15.21 -7.86
CA SER A 4 -7.49 -13.87 -7.69
C SER A 4 -8.40 -12.78 -8.24
N ASP A 5 -9.03 -12.99 -9.40
CA ASP A 5 -9.93 -12.01 -10.03
C ASP A 5 -11.21 -11.78 -9.21
N GLU A 6 -11.69 -12.81 -8.52
CA GLU A 6 -12.87 -12.71 -7.65
C GLU A 6 -12.54 -12.00 -6.35
N LEU A 7 -11.37 -12.29 -5.77
CA LEU A 7 -10.84 -11.59 -4.59
C LEU A 7 -10.57 -10.11 -4.86
N ALA A 8 -10.00 -9.76 -6.03
CA ALA A 8 -9.72 -8.38 -6.41
C ALA A 8 -10.97 -7.49 -6.36
N ARG A 9 -12.15 -8.05 -6.72
CA ARG A 9 -13.44 -7.33 -6.67
C ARG A 9 -13.94 -7.04 -5.27
N LEU A 10 -13.49 -7.80 -4.26
CA LEU A 10 -13.88 -7.57 -2.87
C LEU A 10 -13.16 -6.36 -2.26
N TYR A 11 -12.00 -5.99 -2.80
CA TYR A 11 -11.16 -4.90 -2.31
C TYR A 11 -11.40 -3.61 -3.10
N ASP A 12 -12.66 -3.16 -3.14
CA ASP A 12 -13.10 -1.98 -3.89
C ASP A 12 -13.20 -0.72 -3.00
N GLU A 13 -13.74 0.38 -3.55
CA GLU A 13 -13.98 1.62 -2.80
C GLU A 13 -14.81 1.42 -1.51
N ALA A 14 -15.84 0.57 -1.55
CA ALA A 14 -16.69 0.34 -0.40
C ALA A 14 -15.91 -0.37 0.71
N TYR A 15 -15.06 -1.34 0.34
CA TYR A 15 -14.13 -1.98 1.27
C TYR A 15 -13.25 -0.96 1.99
N PHE A 16 -12.56 -0.09 1.25
CA PHE A 16 -11.66 0.90 1.84
C PHE A 16 -12.39 1.94 2.70
N LYS A 17 -13.63 2.31 2.34
CA LYS A 17 -14.40 3.30 3.11
C LYS A 17 -15.06 2.75 4.37
N HIS A 18 -15.41 1.46 4.40
CA HIS A 18 -16.35 0.95 5.41
C HIS A 18 -15.92 -0.34 6.11
N HIS A 19 -14.90 -1.05 5.62
CA HIS A 19 -14.56 -2.40 6.13
C HIS A 19 -13.20 -2.49 6.84
N LEU A 20 -12.49 -1.36 7.00
CA LEU A 20 -11.18 -1.29 7.66
C LEU A 20 -11.21 -0.61 9.05
N GLY A 21 -12.36 -0.71 9.72
CA GLY A 21 -12.56 -0.20 11.08
C GLY A 21 -13.46 1.04 11.13
N PRO A 22 -13.38 1.84 12.23
CA PRO A 22 -14.29 2.96 12.44
C PRO A 22 -14.01 4.18 11.56
N HIS A 23 -12.86 4.21 10.88
CA HIS A 23 -12.45 5.28 9.97
C HIS A 23 -12.11 4.69 8.60
N PRO A 24 -12.48 5.38 7.50
CA PRO A 24 -12.04 5.01 6.16
C PRO A 24 -10.53 4.87 6.09
N TYR A 25 -10.04 3.89 5.32
CA TYR A 25 -8.64 3.82 4.96
C TYR A 25 -8.41 4.62 3.68
N GLU A 26 -8.11 5.90 3.86
CA GLU A 26 -7.90 6.85 2.78
C GLU A 26 -6.65 7.69 3.04
N ARG A 27 -6.32 8.53 2.08
CA ARG A 27 -5.18 9.44 2.21
C ARG A 27 -5.56 10.65 3.05
N ASP A 28 -5.40 10.52 4.36
CA ASP A 28 -5.56 11.59 5.34
C ASP A 28 -4.31 11.73 6.23
N GLU A 29 -4.33 12.73 7.12
CA GLU A 29 -3.24 12.98 8.07
C GLU A 29 -3.02 11.80 9.02
N ARG A 30 -4.08 11.12 9.46
CA ARG A 30 -4.01 9.98 10.38
C ARG A 30 -3.16 8.86 9.79
N TRP A 31 -3.51 8.41 8.59
CA TRP A 31 -2.83 7.28 7.97
C TRP A 31 -1.44 7.68 7.47
N THR A 32 -1.29 8.90 6.96
CA THR A 32 0.01 9.41 6.51
C THR A 32 1.02 9.46 7.67
N GLU A 33 0.67 10.04 8.82
CA GLU A 33 1.60 10.11 9.96
C GLU A 33 1.86 8.75 10.61
N PHE A 34 0.86 7.85 10.61
CA PHE A 34 1.06 6.46 11.03
C PHE A 34 2.12 5.76 10.17
N PHE A 35 1.95 5.74 8.85
CA PHE A 35 2.88 5.05 7.95
C PHE A 35 4.26 5.72 7.87
N LYS A 36 4.33 7.04 8.07
CA LYS A 36 5.60 7.76 8.24
C LYS A 36 6.38 7.27 9.46
N THR A 37 5.70 7.08 10.58
CA THR A 37 6.30 6.53 11.81
C THR A 37 6.79 5.10 11.57
N VAL A 38 6.01 4.27 10.88
CA VAL A 38 6.41 2.90 10.51
C VAL A 38 7.63 2.91 9.59
N ALA A 39 7.65 3.73 8.54
CA ALA A 39 8.74 3.81 7.58
C ALA A 39 10.07 4.24 8.23
N VAL A 40 10.02 5.24 9.12
CA VAL A 40 11.20 5.66 9.89
C VAL A 40 11.74 4.53 10.75
N ARG A 41 10.87 3.77 11.42
CA ARG A 41 11.30 2.61 12.23
C ARG A 41 11.86 1.49 11.37
N ILE A 42 11.27 1.19 10.21
CA ILE A 42 11.83 0.21 9.27
C ILE A 42 13.24 0.62 8.86
N ARG A 43 13.45 1.91 8.50
CA ARG A 43 14.77 2.43 8.14
C ARG A 43 15.77 2.30 9.28
N ASP A 44 15.42 2.75 10.49
CA ASP A 44 16.36 2.90 11.59
C ASP A 44 16.61 1.59 12.38
N ASP A 45 15.59 0.75 12.52
CA ASP A 45 15.66 -0.48 13.33
C ASP A 45 16.10 -1.70 12.51
N ILE A 46 15.74 -1.75 11.21
CA ILE A 46 16.00 -2.92 10.33
C ILE A 46 17.16 -2.63 9.35
N TRP A 47 17.25 -1.38 8.89
CA TRP A 47 18.25 -0.92 7.92
C TRP A 47 18.25 -1.70 6.59
N PRO A 48 17.09 -1.85 5.92
CA PRO A 48 17.00 -2.62 4.69
C PRO A 48 17.69 -1.90 3.52
N GLN A 49 18.14 -2.68 2.53
CA GLN A 49 18.56 -2.15 1.23
C GLN A 49 17.34 -1.83 0.36
N ASP A 50 16.37 -2.74 0.32
CA ASP A 50 15.10 -2.61 -0.39
C ASP A 50 13.94 -3.21 0.44
N VAL A 51 12.71 -2.81 0.10
CA VAL A 51 11.48 -3.29 0.75
C VAL A 51 10.45 -3.68 -0.30
N MET A 52 9.81 -4.83 -0.11
CA MET A 52 8.61 -5.25 -0.83
C MET A 52 7.40 -5.17 0.09
N ASP A 53 6.45 -4.30 -0.23
CA ASP A 53 5.17 -4.17 0.47
C ASP A 53 4.08 -5.01 -0.22
N VAL A 54 3.83 -6.21 0.30
CA VAL A 54 2.88 -7.17 -0.25
C VAL A 54 1.49 -6.88 0.32
N GLY A 55 0.53 -6.50 -0.53
CA GLY A 55 -0.74 -5.93 -0.10
C GLY A 55 -0.62 -4.44 0.20
N CYS A 56 0.04 -3.69 -0.68
CA CYS A 56 0.38 -2.28 -0.44
C CYS A 56 -0.82 -1.33 -0.42
N ALA A 57 -2.02 -1.81 -0.77
CA ALA A 57 -3.25 -1.04 -0.84
C ALA A 57 -3.06 0.28 -1.63
N ILE A 58 -3.37 1.42 -1.01
CA ILE A 58 -3.24 2.76 -1.62
C ILE A 58 -1.79 3.29 -1.65
N GLY A 59 -0.81 2.46 -1.31
CA GLY A 59 0.63 2.74 -1.46
C GLY A 59 1.23 3.67 -0.41
N LEU A 60 0.56 3.88 0.73
CA LEU A 60 1.05 4.80 1.77
C LEU A 60 2.41 4.39 2.32
N LEU A 61 2.63 3.10 2.63
CA LEU A 61 3.92 2.67 3.17
C LEU A 61 5.04 2.76 2.12
N VAL A 62 4.78 2.34 0.88
CA VAL A 62 5.74 2.47 -0.23
C VAL A 62 6.21 3.92 -0.36
N GLU A 63 5.28 4.88 -0.43
CA GLU A 63 5.62 6.30 -0.47
C GLU A 63 6.44 6.74 0.75
N GLN A 64 6.00 6.40 1.97
CA GLN A 64 6.68 6.87 3.18
C GLN A 64 8.09 6.27 3.31
N LEU A 65 8.33 5.07 2.78
CA LEU A 65 9.66 4.48 2.68
C LEU A 65 10.55 5.27 1.72
N HIS A 66 10.05 5.64 0.53
CA HIS A 66 10.80 6.50 -0.41
C HIS A 66 11.15 7.86 0.24
N LEU A 67 10.19 8.50 0.91
CA LEU A 67 10.42 9.74 1.65
C LEU A 67 11.44 9.58 2.80
N ALA A 68 11.50 8.40 3.41
CA ALA A 68 12.50 8.07 4.43
C ALA A 68 13.88 7.72 3.84
N GLY A 69 14.01 7.65 2.51
CA GLY A 69 15.25 7.30 1.81
C GLY A 69 15.47 5.79 1.64
N VAL A 70 14.41 4.98 1.76
CA VAL A 70 14.43 3.52 1.55
C VAL A 70 13.79 3.20 0.20
N ALA A 71 14.49 2.46 -0.65
CA ALA A 71 13.92 1.97 -1.90
C ALA A 71 12.80 0.96 -1.62
N ALA A 72 11.60 1.23 -2.14
CA ALA A 72 10.44 0.38 -1.90
C ALA A 72 9.62 0.16 -3.16
N CYS A 73 9.09 -1.06 -3.26
CA CYS A 73 8.12 -1.48 -4.26
C CYS A 73 6.94 -2.13 -3.55
N GLY A 74 5.77 -2.18 -4.18
CA GLY A 74 4.62 -2.88 -3.62
C GLY A 74 3.68 -3.43 -4.67
N PHE A 75 2.85 -4.38 -4.28
CA PHE A 75 1.77 -4.84 -5.13
C PHE A 75 0.52 -5.15 -4.33
N ASP A 76 -0.62 -5.02 -4.99
CA ASP A 76 -1.93 -5.31 -4.42
C ASP A 76 -2.84 -5.92 -5.49
N VAL A 77 -3.83 -6.71 -5.07
CA VAL A 77 -4.82 -7.28 -6.00
C VAL A 77 -5.85 -6.22 -6.44
N SER A 78 -6.00 -5.13 -5.68
CA SER A 78 -6.98 -4.08 -5.93
C SER A 78 -6.49 -3.04 -6.93
N GLU A 79 -7.02 -3.07 -8.15
CA GLU A 79 -6.86 -1.98 -9.12
C GLU A 79 -7.36 -0.64 -8.57
N TYR A 80 -8.45 -0.67 -7.80
CA TYR A 80 -8.99 0.53 -7.15
C TYR A 80 -7.97 1.15 -6.20
N ALA A 81 -7.35 0.34 -5.33
CA ALA A 81 -6.39 0.84 -4.34
C ALA A 81 -5.16 1.42 -5.04
N LEU A 82 -4.62 0.71 -6.04
CA LEU A 82 -3.46 1.15 -6.80
C LEU A 82 -3.73 2.42 -7.62
N ALA A 83 -4.97 2.65 -8.06
CA ALA A 83 -5.36 3.89 -8.71
C ALA A 83 -5.21 5.12 -7.78
N GLN A 84 -5.21 4.93 -6.46
CA GLN A 84 -5.03 6.01 -5.46
C GLN A 84 -3.57 6.36 -5.18
N VAL A 85 -2.61 5.54 -5.64
CA VAL A 85 -1.17 5.78 -5.44
C VAL A 85 -0.79 7.11 -6.11
N PRO A 86 -0.04 8.02 -5.46
CA PRO A 86 0.38 9.27 -6.07
C PRO A 86 1.21 9.03 -7.34
N GLY A 87 1.07 9.92 -8.32
CA GLY A 87 1.69 9.74 -9.65
C GLY A 87 3.19 9.49 -9.64
N GLU A 88 3.91 10.12 -8.69
CA GLU A 88 5.36 9.92 -8.50
C GLU A 88 5.73 8.49 -8.10
N TYR A 89 4.84 7.79 -7.39
CA TYR A 89 5.10 6.45 -6.88
C TYR A 89 4.40 5.33 -7.65
N ARG A 90 3.52 5.65 -8.62
CA ARG A 90 2.80 4.64 -9.41
C ARG A 90 3.74 3.68 -10.15
N GLY A 91 4.94 4.11 -10.52
CA GLY A 91 5.94 3.25 -11.16
C GLY A 91 6.51 2.15 -10.24
N TYR A 92 6.31 2.26 -8.92
CA TYR A 92 6.78 1.30 -7.92
C TYR A 92 5.68 0.36 -7.42
N CYS A 93 4.44 0.54 -7.89
CA CYS A 93 3.31 -0.30 -7.49
C CYS A 93 2.62 -0.95 -8.70
N TRP A 94 2.28 -2.23 -8.61
CA TRP A 94 1.58 -2.96 -9.68
C TRP A 94 0.50 -3.90 -9.15
N VAL A 95 -0.40 -4.33 -10.03
CA VAL A 95 -1.44 -5.31 -9.69
C VAL A 95 -0.80 -6.69 -9.58
N GLY A 96 -0.98 -7.37 -8.46
CA GLY A 96 -0.44 -8.71 -8.24
C GLY A 96 -1.07 -9.42 -7.04
N SER A 97 -0.99 -10.75 -7.05
CA SER A 97 -1.46 -11.61 -5.96
C SER A 97 -0.28 -12.27 -5.26
N ALA A 98 -0.28 -12.29 -3.93
CA ALA A 98 0.73 -13.00 -3.15
C ALA A 98 0.55 -14.52 -3.19
N ALA A 99 -0.59 -14.99 -3.70
CA ALA A 99 -0.94 -16.40 -3.80
C ALA A 99 -0.63 -17.01 -5.19
N GLU A 100 -0.05 -16.23 -6.10
CA GLU A 100 0.34 -16.62 -7.46
C GLU A 100 1.86 -16.48 -7.65
#